data_AF-A0A7C6WAK9-F1
#
_entry.id   AF-A0A7C6WAK9-F1
#
_cell.length_a   1.000
_cell.length_b   1.000
_cell.length_c   1.000
_cell.angle_alpha   90.00
_cell.angle_beta   90.00
_cell.angle_gamma   90.00
#
_symmetry.space_group_name_H-M   'P 1'
#
loop_
_entity.id
_entity.type
_entity.pdbx_description
1 polymer ?
#
loop_
_entity_poly.entity_id
_entity_poly.type
_entity_poly.pdbx_seq_one_letter_code
_entity_poly.pdbx_strand_id
1 'polypeptide(L)' 'MSIEKEDGMYRLYCDICGEKTSESFFDFYDAVQHKKQEGWRSQKNQGEWEDVCPDCQEAELKADFE' A
#
# COMPACT_ATOMS: atom_id res chain seq x y z
N MET A 1 3.99 3.73 3.87
CA MET A 1 4.01 3.66 2.40
C MET A 1 5.34 4.12 1.88
N SER A 2 5.97 3.27 1.08
CA SER A 2 7.08 3.68 0.21
C SER A 2 6.54 3.88 -1.21
N ILE A 3 6.47 5.13 -1.66
CA ILE A 3 6.29 5.43 -3.09
C ILE A 3 7.69 5.50 -3.68
N GLU A 4 8.01 4.56 -4.55
CA GLU A 4 9.30 4.53 -5.24
C GLU A 4 9.14 4.96 -6.69
N LYS A 5 10.16 5.65 -7.21
CA LYS A 5 10.19 6.10 -8.59
C LYS A 5 11.04 5.14 -9.41
N GLU A 6 10.39 4.34 -10.24
CA GLU A 6 10.99 3.40 -11.18
C GLU A 6 10.74 3.86 -12.62
N ASP A 7 11.78 3.94 -13.45
CA ASP A 7 11.68 4.30 -14.87
C ASP A 7 10.91 5.61 -15.17
N GLY A 8 10.96 6.57 -14.23
CA GLY A 8 10.26 7.84 -14.35
C GLY A 8 8.81 7.83 -13.86
N MET A 9 8.29 6.67 -13.44
CA MET A 9 6.95 6.49 -12.88
C MET A 9 7.03 6.13 -11.40
N TYR A 10 6.03 6.54 -10.63
CA TYR A 10 5.82 6.21 -9.23
C TYR A 10 5.04 4.91 -9.10
N ARG A 11 5.53 4.02 -8.26
CA ARG A 11 4.86 2.78 -7.87
C ARG A 11 4.71 2.73 -6.35
N LEU A 12 3.61 2.14 -5.91
CA LEU A 12 3.29 2.00 -4.50
C LEU A 12 3.69 0.60 -4.05
N TYR A 13 4.34 0.52 -2.89
CA TYR A 13 4.74 -0.74 -2.28
C TYR A 13 4.06 -0.90 -0.93
N CYS A 14 3.58 -2.10 -0.64
CA CYS A 14 3.02 -2.45 0.65
C CYS A 14 4.14 -2.63 1.67
N ASP A 15 4.01 -2.01 2.84
CA ASP A 15 5.04 -2.13 3.90
C ASP A 15 5.01 -3.52 4.58
N ILE A 16 3.93 -4.30 4.38
CA ILE A 16 3.76 -5.64 4.98
C ILE A 16 4.29 -6.74 4.06
N CYS A 17 3.76 -6.86 2.83
CA CYS A 17 4.17 -7.92 1.90
C CYS A 17 5.24 -7.49 0.88
N GLY A 18 5.53 -6.19 0.76
CA GLY A 18 6.40 -5.65 -0.29
C GLY A 18 5.81 -5.71 -1.70
N GLU A 19 4.54 -6.09 -1.85
CA GLU A 19 3.89 -6.14 -3.16
C GLU A 19 3.71 -4.74 -3.72
N LYS A 20 3.91 -4.61 -5.04
CA LYS A 20 3.77 -3.36 -5.77
C LYS A 20 2.44 -3.28 -6.50
N THR A 21 1.89 -2.08 -6.62
CA THR A 21 0.71 -1.86 -7.45
C THR A 21 1.01 -2.19 -8.91
N SER A 22 0.04 -2.80 -9.57
CA SER A 22 0.08 -3.05 -11.02
C SER A 22 0.12 -1.74 -11.80
N GLU A 23 -0.52 -0.71 -11.26
CA GLU A 23 -0.52 0.63 -11.83
C GLU A 23 0.73 1.42 -11.42
N SER A 24 1.21 2.22 -12.37
CA SER A 24 2.33 3.15 -12.20
C SER A 24 1.91 4.55 -12.63
N PHE A 25 2.30 5.55 -11.85
CA PHE A 25 1.80 6.92 -11.96
C PHE A 25 2.91 7.87 -12.39
N PHE A 26 2.62 8.92 -13.15
CA PHE A 26 3.64 9.93 -13.44
C PHE A 26 3.76 10.99 -12.34
N ASP A 27 2.70 11.16 -11.56
CA ASP A 27 2.62 12.11 -10.46
C ASP A 27 2.52 11.40 -9.10
N PHE A 28 3.17 11.98 -8.10
CA PHE A 28 3.14 11.46 -6.74
C PHE A 28 1.75 11.56 -6.12
N TYR A 29 1.03 12.65 -6.40
CA TYR A 29 -0.31 12.86 -5.87
C TYR A 29 -1.29 11.84 -6.43
N ASP A 30 -1.19 11.52 -7.73
CA ASP A 30 -2.00 10.48 -8.36
C ASP A 30 -1.77 9.12 -7.70
N ALA A 31 -0.52 8.74 -7.44
CA ALA A 31 -0.20 7.51 -6.70
C ALA A 31 -0.84 7.50 -5.30
N VAL A 32 -0.77 8.61 -4.57
CA VAL A 32 -1.39 8.72 -3.24
C VAL A 32 -2.91 8.61 -3.28
N GLN A 33 -3.56 9.19 -4.30
CA GLN A 33 -5.02 9.09 -4.45
C GLN A 33 -5.44 7.68 -4.87
N HIS A 34 -4.74 7.08 -5.82
CA HIS A 34 -5.04 5.75 -6.31
C HIS A 34 -4.99 4.72 -5.18
N LYS A 35 -3.96 4.79 -4.32
CA LYS A 35 -3.87 3.98 -3.10
C LYS A 35 -5.15 4.03 -2.26
N LYS A 36 -5.70 5.23 -2.03
CA LYS A 36 -6.95 5.39 -1.26
C LYS A 36 -8.16 4.79 -1.98
N GLN A 37 -8.16 4.80 -3.30
CA GLN A 37 -9.23 4.23 -4.13
C GLN A 37 -9.18 2.70 -4.17
N GLU A 38 -7.98 2.12 -4.25
CA GLU A 38 -7.74 0.66 -4.23
C GLU A 38 -7.99 0.01 -2.86
N GLY A 39 -8.47 0.77 -1.87
CA GLY A 39 -8.77 0.22 -0.54
C GLY A 39 -7.54 -0.07 0.31
N TRP A 40 -6.38 0.52 -0.01
CA TRP A 40 -5.22 0.44 0.88
C TRP A 40 -5.50 1.22 2.16
N ARG A 41 -5.10 0.63 3.28
CA ARG A 41 -5.33 1.19 4.60
C ARG A 41 -4.02 1.66 5.19
N SER A 42 -3.99 2.94 5.56
CA SER A 42 -2.95 3.49 6.41
C SER A 42 -3.26 3.13 7.85
N GLN A 43 -2.42 2.32 8.46
CA GLN A 43 -2.51 2.00 9.89
C GLN A 43 -1.28 2.49 10.63
N LYS A 44 -1.46 2.77 11.91
CA LYS A 44 -0.36 3.18 12.77
C LYS A 44 0.06 1.99 13.61
N ASN A 45 1.21 1.41 13.30
CA ASN A 45 1.76 0.26 14.02
C ASN A 45 3.00 0.70 14.78
N GLN A 46 3.08 0.37 16.06
CA GLN A 46 4.22 0.72 16.94
C GLN A 46 4.64 2.20 16.95
N GLY A 47 3.78 3.12 16.51
CA GLY A 47 4.09 4.55 16.43
C GLY A 47 4.41 5.05 15.02
N GLU A 48 4.65 4.17 14.07
CA GLU A 48 4.95 4.46 12.67
C GLU A 48 3.72 4.27 11.79
N TRP A 49 3.66 5.01 10.67
CA TRP A 49 2.57 4.88 9.71
C TRP A 49 2.96 3.90 8.62
N GLU A 50 2.22 2.81 8.54
CA GLU A 50 2.40 1.74 7.56
C GLU A 50 1.16 1.66 6.67
N ASP A 51 1.39 1.28 5.43
CA ASP A 51 0.35 1.18 4.44
C ASP A 51 0.22 -0.24 3.92
N VAL A 52 -0.97 -0.77 4.14
CA VAL A 52 -1.28 -2.17 4.00
C VAL A 52 -2.20 -2.37 2.81
N CYS A 53 -1.83 -3.24 1.89
CA CYS A 53 -2.68 -3.61 0.76
C CYS A 53 -3.94 -4.37 1.24
N PRO A 54 -5.04 -4.33 0.49
CA PRO A 54 -6.27 -5.04 0.87
C PRO A 54 -6.05 -6.53 1.14
N ASP A 55 -5.17 -7.21 0.41
CA ASP A 55 -4.85 -8.62 0.63
C ASP A 55 -4.22 -8.87 2.01
N CYS A 56 -3.26 -8.04 2.42
CA CYS A 56 -2.67 -8.14 3.76
C CYS A 56 -3.68 -7.80 4.85
N GLN A 57 -4.57 -6.83 4.59
CA GLN A 57 -5.65 -6.51 5.53
C GLN A 57 -6.63 -7.70 5.69
N GLU A 58 -6.99 -8.38 4.61
CA GLU A 58 -7.84 -9.56 4.65
C GLU A 58 -7.16 -10.76 5.34
N ALA A 59 -5.85 -10.92 5.15
CA ALA A 59 -5.07 -11.96 5.80
C ALA A 59 -5.07 -11.80 7.33
N GLU A 60 -4.93 -10.57 7.83
CA GLU A 60 -5.03 -10.28 9.27
C GLU A 60 -6.44 -10.58 9.83
N LEU A 61 -7.50 -10.32 9.08
CA LEU A 61 -8.88 -10.60 9.48
C LEU A 61 -9.20 -12.10 9.58
N LYS A 62 -8.54 -12.95 8.80
CA LYS A 62 -8.77 -14.41 8.81
C LYS A 62 -7.99 -15.15 9.90
N ALA A 63 -6.87 -14.59 10.36
CA ALA A 63 -6.02 -15.24 11.37
C ALA A 63 -6.65 -15.33 12.78
N ASP A 64 -7.71 -14.57 13.06
CA ASP A 64 -8.39 -14.57 14.37
C ASP A 64 -9.45 -15.67 14.51
N PHE A 65 -9.74 -16.43 13.45
CA PHE A 65 -10.82 -17.43 13.41
C PHE A 65 -10.37 -18.91 13.39
N GLU A 66 -9.07 -19.21 13.53
CA GLU A 66 -8.51 -20.58 13.54
C GLU A 66 -7.96 -21.03 14.90
#